data_AF-A0A0R3PXR0-F1
#
_entry.id   AF-A0A0R3PXR0-F1
#
_cell.length_a   1.000
_cell.length_b   1.000
_cell.length_c   1.000
_cell.angle_alpha   90.00
_cell.angle_beta   90.00
_cell.angle_gamma   90.00
#
_symmetry.space_group_name_H-M   'P 1'
#
loop_
_entity.id
_entity.type
_entity.pdbx_description
1 polymer ?
#
loop_
_entity_poly.entity_id
_entity_poly.type
_entity_poly.pdbx_seq_one_letter_code
_entity_poly.pdbx_strand_id
1 'polypeptide(L)'
;MFRKRLFLLVLPTMPSSRAAMHNRSSVPRVVDDREKSRAFPVDAGYVYRYHRPGVDALPRIPGCRVPVARPPFRVRDNWRESQARFGQNDYIDLLGDGQLHPALLQYHTPKWLRGFPGQHRANELVKLIHYRNLYAEKLKQNSPRRWHELCKRIKYLLIHHNYDKQDELTRERDLGLWEEEPDYFYKDKSRRSYQDLV
;
A
#
# COMPACT_ATOMS: atom_id res chain seq x y z
N MET A 1 13.61 -83.52 -11.22
CA MET A 1 13.68 -83.49 -12.70
C MET A 1 13.80 -82.05 -13.18
N PHE A 2 14.85 -81.78 -13.95
CA PHE A 2 15.12 -80.64 -14.84
C PHE A 2 14.91 -79.18 -14.37
N ARG A 3 16.04 -78.55 -14.02
CA ARG A 3 16.27 -77.10 -14.14
C ARG A 3 16.19 -76.70 -15.61
N LYS A 4 15.37 -75.69 -15.95
CA LYS A 4 15.50 -74.91 -17.19
C LYS A 4 15.90 -73.49 -16.81
N ARG A 5 17.19 -73.17 -16.96
CA ARG A 5 17.68 -71.79 -16.96
C ARG A 5 17.38 -71.20 -18.34
N LEU A 6 16.40 -70.30 -18.43
CA LEU A 6 16.26 -69.44 -19.61
C LEU A 6 17.26 -68.29 -19.46
N PHE A 7 18.28 -68.27 -20.33
CA PHE A 7 19.10 -67.09 -20.56
C PHE A 7 18.30 -66.13 -21.45
N LEU A 8 17.88 -64.99 -20.90
CA LEU A 8 17.36 -63.86 -21.69
C LEU A 8 18.52 -62.91 -21.96
N LEU A 9 18.90 -62.83 -23.24
CA LEU A 9 19.87 -61.91 -23.79
C LEU A 9 19.37 -60.47 -23.63
N VAL A 10 20.14 -59.64 -22.92
CA VAL A 10 19.89 -58.19 -22.81
C VAL A 10 20.49 -57.52 -24.05
N LEU A 11 19.63 -56.98 -24.92
CA LEU A 11 20.05 -56.09 -26.00
C LEU A 11 20.43 -54.72 -25.40
N PRO A 12 21.59 -54.13 -25.77
CA PRO A 12 21.93 -52.79 -25.29
C PRO A 12 21.08 -51.73 -25.99
N THR A 13 20.32 -50.97 -25.20
CA THR A 13 19.60 -49.78 -25.67
C THR A 13 20.60 -48.68 -26.03
N MET A 14 20.63 -48.25 -27.30
CA MET A 14 21.40 -47.09 -27.73
C MET A 14 20.87 -45.82 -27.02
N PRO A 15 21.74 -44.96 -26.45
CA PRO A 15 21.27 -43.71 -25.86
C PRO A 15 20.80 -42.75 -26.96
N SER A 16 19.51 -42.42 -26.91
CA SER A 16 18.94 -41.28 -27.64
C SER A 16 19.69 -40.01 -27.24
N SER A 17 20.32 -39.36 -28.21
CA SER A 17 20.95 -38.05 -28.05
C SER A 17 19.88 -37.03 -27.65
N ARG A 18 19.73 -36.78 -26.35
CA ARG A 18 19.00 -35.61 -25.87
C ARG A 18 19.78 -34.38 -26.30
N ALA A 19 19.27 -33.67 -27.31
CA ALA A 19 19.75 -32.35 -27.66
C ALA A 19 19.61 -31.43 -26.44
N ALA A 20 20.72 -31.19 -25.73
CA ALA A 20 20.77 -30.21 -24.67
C ALA A 20 20.72 -28.82 -25.33
N MET A 21 19.53 -28.20 -25.32
CA MET A 21 19.41 -26.77 -25.58
C MET A 21 20.27 -26.06 -24.54
N HIS A 22 21.39 -25.48 -24.98
CA HIS A 22 22.26 -24.71 -24.12
C HIS A 22 21.52 -23.44 -23.70
N ASN A 23 21.07 -23.39 -22.43
CA ASN A 23 20.61 -22.15 -21.82
C ASN A 23 21.81 -21.20 -21.67
N ARG A 24 21.93 -20.22 -22.57
CA ARG A 24 22.96 -19.16 -22.50
C ARG A 24 22.60 -18.01 -21.55
N SER A 25 21.46 -18.08 -20.87
CA SER A 25 21.12 -17.12 -19.81
C SER A 25 21.55 -17.71 -18.47
N SER A 26 22.47 -17.04 -17.77
CA SER A 26 22.84 -17.32 -16.36
C SER A 26 21.71 -17.03 -15.35
N VAL A 27 20.51 -16.72 -15.84
CA VAL A 27 19.32 -16.48 -15.02
C VAL A 27 18.69 -17.83 -14.66
N PRO A 28 18.62 -18.22 -13.37
CA PRO A 28 17.88 -19.40 -12.97
C PRO A 28 16.40 -19.18 -13.28
N ARG A 29 15.85 -19.93 -14.23
CA ARG A 29 14.39 -19.96 -14.44
C ARG A 29 13.80 -20.68 -13.23
N VAL A 30 13.06 -19.94 -12.41
CA VAL A 30 12.13 -20.54 -11.43
C VAL A 30 11.06 -21.26 -12.25
N VAL A 31 11.24 -22.56 -12.46
CA VAL A 31 10.20 -23.39 -13.04
C VAL A 31 9.32 -23.80 -11.87
N ASP A 32 8.08 -23.31 -11.82
CA ASP A 32 7.11 -23.83 -10.88
C ASP A 32 6.99 -25.35 -11.11
N ASP A 33 7.39 -26.13 -10.11
CA ASP A 33 7.32 -27.59 -10.16
C ASP A 33 5.89 -28.01 -10.46
N ARG A 34 5.64 -28.49 -11.69
CA ARG A 34 4.31 -28.89 -12.14
C ARG A 34 3.71 -30.02 -11.28
N GLU A 35 4.56 -30.79 -10.60
CA GLU A 35 4.17 -31.85 -9.66
C GLU A 35 3.59 -31.32 -8.34
N LYS A 36 3.85 -30.05 -7.98
CA LYS A 36 3.31 -29.41 -6.77
C LYS A 36 1.80 -29.17 -6.84
N SER A 37 1.20 -29.30 -8.03
CA SER A 37 -0.23 -29.07 -8.29
C SER A 37 -1.15 -30.28 -8.07
N ARG A 38 -0.62 -31.43 -7.62
CA ARG A 38 -1.46 -32.60 -7.27
C ARG A 38 -1.97 -32.53 -5.84
N ALA A 39 -2.62 -31.42 -5.47
CA ALA A 39 -3.48 -31.43 -4.30
C ALA A 39 -4.66 -32.36 -4.62
N PHE A 40 -4.75 -33.51 -3.94
CA PHE A 40 -5.94 -34.35 -4.02
C PHE A 40 -7.17 -33.48 -3.72
N PRO A 41 -8.27 -33.60 -4.48
CA PRO A 41 -9.51 -32.90 -4.14
C PRO A 41 -9.92 -33.38 -2.75
N VAL A 42 -9.76 -32.51 -1.75
CA VAL A 42 -10.26 -32.78 -0.41
C VAL A 42 -11.77 -32.85 -0.54
N ASP A 43 -12.39 -33.90 -0.01
CA ASP A 43 -13.85 -34.07 -0.01
C ASP A 43 -14.49 -32.80 0.59
N ALA A 44 -14.96 -31.91 -0.28
CA ALA A 44 -15.34 -30.55 0.05
C ALA A 44 -16.77 -30.52 0.58
N GLY A 45 -17.07 -31.43 1.51
CA GLY A 45 -18.29 -31.38 2.28
C GLY A 45 -18.44 -30.01 2.96
N TYR A 46 -19.67 -29.56 3.11
CA TYR A 46 -19.96 -28.33 3.83
C TYR A 46 -19.57 -28.50 5.30
N VAL A 47 -18.44 -27.93 5.70
CA VAL A 47 -18.02 -27.84 7.09
C VAL A 47 -18.62 -26.57 7.67
N TYR A 48 -19.58 -26.72 8.59
CA TYR A 48 -20.08 -25.60 9.39
C TYR A 48 -18.88 -24.88 10.05
N ARG A 49 -18.66 -23.61 9.67
CA ARG A 49 -17.65 -22.71 10.26
C ARG A 49 -18.17 -22.03 11.53
N TYR A 50 -19.08 -22.66 12.25
CA TYR A 50 -19.49 -22.17 13.55
C TYR A 50 -18.54 -22.72 14.61
N HIS A 51 -18.21 -21.90 15.59
CA HIS A 51 -17.47 -22.32 16.76
C HIS A 51 -18.21 -23.46 17.45
N ARG A 52 -17.59 -24.64 17.46
CA ARG A 52 -18.12 -25.82 18.15
C ARG A 52 -17.74 -25.74 19.62
N PRO A 53 -18.70 -25.55 20.56
CA PRO A 53 -18.39 -25.47 21.98
C PRO A 53 -17.68 -26.75 22.43
N GLY A 54 -16.46 -26.62 22.98
CA GLY A 54 -15.66 -27.74 23.49
C GLY A 54 -14.67 -28.37 22.49
N VAL A 55 -14.78 -28.07 21.19
CA VAL A 55 -13.84 -28.55 20.15
C VAL A 55 -12.93 -27.41 19.67
N ASP A 56 -13.52 -26.25 19.38
CA ASP A 56 -12.76 -25.09 18.90
C ASP A 56 -12.31 -24.26 20.11
N ALA A 57 -11.04 -23.88 20.14
CA ALA A 57 -10.56 -22.95 21.15
C ALA A 57 -11.14 -21.55 20.87
N LEU A 58 -11.75 -20.93 21.89
CA LEU A 58 -12.11 -19.52 21.83
C LEU A 58 -10.88 -18.67 21.47
N PRO A 59 -11.04 -17.53 20.77
CA PRO A 59 -9.95 -16.63 20.46
C PRO A 59 -9.16 -16.29 21.74
N ARG A 60 -7.87 -16.65 21.76
CA ARG A 60 -6.94 -16.41 22.87
C ARG A 60 -5.73 -15.66 22.35
N ILE A 61 -5.22 -14.74 23.16
CA ILE A 61 -3.93 -14.11 22.91
C ILE A 61 -2.83 -15.12 23.26
N PRO A 62 -1.86 -15.41 22.37
CA PRO A 62 -0.81 -16.37 22.66
C PRO A 62 -0.05 -15.96 23.93
N GLY A 63 0.16 -16.91 24.84
CA GLY A 63 0.84 -16.67 26.13
C GLY A 63 -0.01 -16.04 27.24
N CYS A 64 -1.25 -15.64 26.96
CA CYS A 64 -2.14 -15.09 27.98
C CYS A 64 -3.19 -16.12 28.44
N ARG A 65 -3.19 -16.43 29.74
CA ARG A 65 -4.18 -17.37 30.35
C ARG A 65 -5.53 -16.70 30.62
N VAL A 66 -5.59 -15.36 30.58
CA VAL A 66 -6.81 -14.59 30.78
C VAL A 66 -7.70 -14.68 29.52
N PRO A 67 -9.00 -15.00 29.66
CA PRO A 67 -9.94 -14.95 28.55
C PRO A 67 -9.96 -13.58 27.89
N VAL A 68 -10.04 -13.52 26.55
CA VAL A 68 -10.17 -12.25 25.83
C VAL A 68 -11.52 -11.62 26.17
N ALA A 69 -11.50 -10.51 26.92
CA ALA A 69 -12.71 -9.79 27.27
C ALA A 69 -13.34 -9.18 26.01
N ARG A 70 -14.64 -9.43 25.81
CA ARG A 70 -15.41 -8.70 24.81
C ARG A 70 -15.55 -7.25 25.28
N PRO A 71 -15.28 -6.23 24.45
CA PRO A 71 -15.54 -4.85 24.83
C PRO A 71 -17.02 -4.69 25.18
N PRO A 72 -17.37 -3.86 26.18
CA PRO A 72 -18.76 -3.65 26.56
C PRO A 72 -19.55 -3.14 25.35
N PHE A 73 -20.75 -3.67 25.16
CA PHE A 73 -21.63 -3.21 24.10
C PHE A 73 -22.01 -1.74 24.33
N ARG A 74 -21.72 -0.89 23.35
CA ARG A 74 -22.08 0.53 23.40
C ARG A 74 -23.33 0.76 22.55
N VAL A 75 -24.46 0.97 23.20
CA VAL A 75 -25.69 1.43 22.55
C VAL A 75 -25.40 2.78 21.88
N ARG A 76 -25.74 2.91 20.60
CA ARG A 76 -25.62 4.16 19.84
C ARG A 76 -27.02 4.69 19.54
N ASP A 77 -27.25 5.95 19.86
CA ASP A 77 -28.46 6.66 19.43
C ASP A 77 -28.23 7.22 18.03
N ASN A 78 -28.88 6.59 17.05
CA ASN A 78 -28.81 6.99 15.65
C ASN A 78 -29.62 8.27 15.36
N TRP A 79 -30.57 8.63 16.25
CA TRP A 79 -31.47 9.78 16.10
C TRP A 79 -31.11 10.95 17.02
N ARG A 80 -29.92 10.93 17.64
CA ARG A 80 -29.40 12.10 18.36
C ARG A 80 -29.47 13.33 17.47
N GLU A 81 -29.77 14.49 18.05
CA GLU A 81 -30.02 15.74 17.31
C GLU A 81 -28.92 16.06 16.29
N SER A 82 -27.65 15.81 16.61
CA SER A 82 -26.52 16.06 15.72
C SER A 82 -26.42 15.10 14.52
N GLN A 83 -27.01 13.90 14.58
CA GLN A 83 -27.10 12.99 13.43
C GLN A 83 -28.37 13.28 12.64
N ALA A 84 -29.49 13.51 13.33
CA ALA A 84 -30.74 13.85 12.69
C ALA A 84 -30.64 15.14 11.85
N ARG A 85 -29.86 16.13 12.31
CA ARG A 85 -29.59 17.38 11.58
C ARG A 85 -28.35 17.36 10.70
N PHE A 86 -27.69 16.21 10.54
CA PHE A 86 -26.50 16.12 9.71
C PHE A 86 -26.85 16.41 8.24
N GLY A 87 -26.07 17.27 7.58
CA GLY A 87 -26.32 17.71 6.20
C GLY A 87 -27.38 18.81 6.05
N GLN A 88 -27.96 19.28 7.17
CA GLN A 88 -28.84 20.44 7.13
C GLN A 88 -28.07 21.67 6.63
N ASN A 89 -28.64 22.37 5.65
CA ASN A 89 -28.09 23.57 5.01
C ASN A 89 -26.86 23.36 4.10
N ASP A 90 -26.58 22.13 3.64
CA ASP A 90 -25.46 21.88 2.72
C ASP A 90 -25.64 22.56 1.35
N TYR A 91 -26.90 22.73 0.90
CA TYR A 91 -27.27 23.36 -0.38
C TYR A 91 -27.82 24.78 -0.22
N ILE A 92 -27.37 25.50 0.82
CA ILE A 92 -27.82 26.87 1.11
C ILE A 92 -27.49 27.87 0.00
N ASP A 93 -26.45 27.59 -0.78
CA ASP A 93 -26.05 28.37 -1.96
C ASP A 93 -27.01 28.18 -3.14
N LEU A 94 -27.50 26.95 -3.35
CA LEU A 94 -28.40 26.62 -4.46
C LEU A 94 -29.86 26.99 -4.17
N LEU A 95 -30.30 26.83 -2.92
CA LEU A 95 -31.70 26.97 -2.52
C LEU A 95 -31.99 28.27 -1.74
N GLY A 96 -30.96 29.03 -1.38
CA GLY A 96 -31.08 30.31 -0.67
C GLY A 96 -30.79 31.52 -1.56
N ASP A 97 -30.41 32.63 -0.92
CA ASP A 97 -30.14 33.91 -1.60
C ASP A 97 -28.75 33.97 -2.28
N GLY A 98 -27.99 32.87 -2.26
CA GLY A 98 -26.63 32.80 -2.83
C GLY A 98 -25.55 33.60 -2.08
N GLN A 99 -25.89 34.28 -0.98
CA GLN A 99 -24.97 35.14 -0.23
C GLN A 99 -23.91 34.36 0.57
N LEU A 100 -24.19 33.09 0.92
CA LEU A 100 -23.34 32.29 1.79
C LEU A 100 -22.89 31.00 1.10
N HIS A 101 -21.58 30.82 0.95
CA HIS A 101 -21.01 29.60 0.38
C HIS A 101 -20.87 28.50 1.46
N PRO A 102 -21.22 27.22 1.18
CA PRO A 102 -21.21 26.12 2.17
C PRO A 102 -19.85 25.90 2.86
N ALA A 103 -18.74 26.21 2.17
CA ALA A 103 -17.40 26.15 2.77
C ALA A 103 -17.24 27.00 4.05
N LEU A 104 -18.02 28.08 4.19
CA LEU A 104 -17.98 28.96 5.35
C LEU A 104 -18.68 28.34 6.58
N LEU A 105 -19.63 27.42 6.36
CA LEU A 105 -20.36 26.69 7.42
C LEU A 105 -19.50 25.63 8.13
N GLN A 106 -18.30 25.35 7.62
CA GLN A 106 -17.38 24.38 8.23
C GLN A 106 -16.72 24.97 9.49
N TYR A 107 -17.50 25.16 10.56
CA TYR A 107 -17.02 25.77 11.81
C TYR A 107 -16.00 24.90 12.55
N HIS A 108 -16.11 23.57 12.40
CA HIS A 108 -15.22 22.60 13.01
C HIS A 108 -13.84 22.53 12.34
N THR A 109 -13.71 23.01 11.10
CA THR A 109 -12.41 23.03 10.40
C THR A 109 -11.65 24.32 10.68
N PRO A 110 -10.31 24.25 10.76
CA PRO A 110 -9.47 25.44 10.85
C PRO A 110 -9.75 26.40 9.70
N LYS A 111 -9.77 27.71 9.97
CA LYS A 111 -10.09 28.74 8.96
C LYS A 111 -9.27 28.62 7.67
N TRP A 112 -7.98 28.29 7.79
CA TRP A 112 -7.07 28.10 6.65
C TRP A 112 -7.32 26.82 5.82
N LEU A 113 -8.20 25.94 6.27
CA LEU A 113 -8.61 24.71 5.55
C LEU A 113 -10.06 24.78 5.05
N ARG A 114 -10.82 25.83 5.35
CA ARG A 114 -12.21 25.96 4.91
C ARG A 114 -12.26 26.12 3.39
N GLY A 115 -13.05 25.28 2.73
CA GLY A 115 -13.14 25.26 1.26
C GLY A 115 -11.86 24.81 0.56
N PHE A 116 -10.88 24.29 1.31
CA PHE A 116 -9.66 23.76 0.72
C PHE A 116 -10.02 22.50 -0.09
N PRO A 117 -9.43 22.31 -1.29
CA PRO A 117 -9.74 21.16 -2.12
C PRO A 117 -9.54 19.83 -1.37
N GLY A 118 -10.44 18.88 -1.60
CA GLY A 118 -10.45 17.59 -0.92
C GLY A 118 -9.19 16.74 -1.15
N GLN A 119 -9.07 15.63 -0.41
CA GLN A 119 -7.86 14.81 -0.34
C GLN A 119 -7.32 14.34 -1.70
N HIS A 120 -8.20 14.08 -2.68
CA HIS A 120 -7.81 13.67 -4.04
C HIS A 120 -7.14 14.78 -4.86
N ARG A 121 -7.34 16.05 -4.50
CA ARG A 121 -6.73 17.22 -5.15
C ARG A 121 -5.62 17.86 -4.32
N ALA A 122 -5.57 17.61 -3.01
CA ALA A 122 -4.67 18.31 -2.11
C ALA A 122 -3.97 17.39 -1.10
N ASN A 123 -2.69 17.10 -1.41
CA ASN A 123 -1.80 16.32 -0.55
C ASN A 123 -1.33 17.11 0.68
N GLU A 124 -0.74 16.41 1.65
CA GLU A 124 -0.12 17.03 2.84
C GLU A 124 0.83 18.18 2.46
N LEU A 125 1.68 17.98 1.44
CA LEU A 125 2.61 18.99 0.95
C LEU A 125 1.92 20.31 0.61
N VAL A 126 0.81 20.27 -0.12
CA VAL A 126 0.07 21.46 -0.56
C VAL A 126 -0.55 22.16 0.64
N LYS A 127 -1.09 21.40 1.61
CA LYS A 127 -1.63 21.94 2.87
C LYS A 127 -0.56 22.67 3.67
N LEU A 128 0.63 22.07 3.80
CA LEU A 128 1.74 22.66 4.57
C LEU A 128 2.30 23.90 3.88
N ILE A 129 2.41 23.91 2.55
CA ILE A 129 2.83 25.10 1.79
C ILE A 129 1.80 26.22 1.97
N HIS A 130 0.50 25.91 1.87
CA HIS A 130 -0.56 26.89 2.10
C HIS A 130 -0.52 27.47 3.52
N TYR A 131 -0.41 26.60 4.53
CA TYR A 131 -0.25 26.99 5.94
C TYR A 131 0.99 27.87 6.16
N ARG A 132 2.13 27.48 5.57
CA ARG A 132 3.38 28.23 5.63
C ARG A 132 3.19 29.63 5.07
N ASN A 133 2.59 29.76 3.89
CA ASN A 133 2.42 31.04 3.22
C ASN A 133 1.46 31.98 3.99
N LEU A 134 0.39 31.44 4.59
CA LEU A 134 -0.56 32.22 5.38
C LEU A 134 0.00 32.73 6.71
N TYR A 135 0.83 31.92 7.38
CA TYR A 135 1.26 32.19 8.76
C TYR A 135 2.77 32.39 8.90
N ALA A 136 3.51 32.63 7.81
CA ALA A 136 4.97 32.70 7.81
C ALA A 136 5.52 33.68 8.87
N GLU A 137 5.09 34.94 8.81
CA GLU A 137 5.62 35.99 9.68
C GLU A 137 5.30 35.72 11.16
N LYS A 138 4.06 35.31 11.45
CA LYS A 138 3.62 34.97 12.81
C LYS A 138 4.38 33.77 13.38
N LEU A 139 4.62 32.74 12.58
CA LEU A 139 5.35 31.53 13.02
C LEU A 139 6.82 31.81 13.27
N LYS A 140 7.47 32.61 12.41
CA LYS A 140 8.87 33.00 12.58
C LYS A 140 9.08 33.78 13.88
N GLN A 141 8.19 34.72 14.18
CA GLN A 141 8.27 35.57 15.38
C GLN A 141 7.92 34.79 16.66
N ASN A 142 6.79 34.06 16.65
CA ASN A 142 6.25 33.47 17.88
C ASN A 142 6.79 32.07 18.18
N SER A 143 7.19 31.30 17.16
CA SER A 143 7.51 29.87 17.30
C SER A 143 8.54 29.41 16.25
N PRO A 144 9.79 29.90 16.33
CA PRO A 144 10.83 29.61 15.33
C PRO A 144 11.16 28.12 15.21
N ARG A 145 11.05 27.34 16.30
CA ARG A 145 11.22 25.88 16.26
C ARG A 145 10.16 25.21 15.38
N ARG A 146 8.88 25.58 15.55
CA ARG A 146 7.78 25.03 14.76
C ARG A 146 7.89 25.43 13.29
N TRP A 147 8.38 26.64 13.02
CA TRP A 147 8.72 27.08 11.65
C TRP A 147 9.80 26.20 11.02
N HIS A 148 10.88 25.91 11.76
CA HIS A 148 11.94 25.03 11.28
C HIS A 148 11.43 23.61 10.99
N GLU A 149 10.62 23.03 11.88
CA GLU A 149 10.00 21.71 11.71
C GLU A 149 9.05 21.68 10.50
N LEU A 150 8.26 22.73 10.28
CA LEU A 150 7.38 22.89 9.11
C LEU A 150 8.19 22.91 7.81
N CYS A 151 9.24 23.71 7.74
CA CYS A 151 10.12 23.80 6.57
C CYS A 151 10.83 22.46 6.29
N LYS A 152 11.28 21.77 7.34
CA LYS A 152 11.88 20.44 7.25
C LYS A 152 10.89 19.42 6.67
N ARG A 153 9.63 19.42 7.14
CA ARG A 153 8.58 18.53 6.62
C ARG A 153 8.24 18.83 5.16
N ILE A 154 8.12 20.10 4.79
CA ILE A 154 7.88 20.51 3.39
C ILE A 154 9.02 20.03 2.49
N LYS A 155 10.28 20.23 2.90
CA LYS A 155 11.44 19.76 2.14
C LYS A 155 11.42 18.25 1.94
N TYR A 156 11.18 17.49 3.01
CA TYR A 156 11.06 16.04 2.94
C TYR A 156 9.96 15.58 1.96
N LEU A 157 8.75 16.14 2.09
CA LEU A 157 7.62 15.76 1.23
C LEU A 157 7.85 16.13 -0.23
N LEU A 158 8.53 17.25 -0.50
CA LEU A 158 8.86 17.67 -1.86
C LEU A 158 9.85 16.69 -2.51
N ILE A 159 10.86 16.23 -1.75
CA ILE A 159 11.80 15.20 -2.22
C ILE A 159 11.04 13.88 -2.47
N HIS A 160 10.34 13.38 -1.46
CA HIS A 160 9.67 12.08 -1.52
C HIS A 160 8.61 11.99 -2.63
N HIS A 161 7.82 13.04 -2.85
CA HIS A 161 6.81 13.02 -3.91
C HIS A 161 7.38 13.16 -5.33
N ASN A 162 8.51 13.85 -5.48
CA ASN A 162 9.10 14.10 -6.80
C ASN A 162 10.09 13.01 -7.22
N TYR A 163 10.81 12.40 -6.27
CA TYR A 163 11.83 11.38 -6.51
C TYR A 163 11.32 9.99 -6.13
N ASP A 164 11.04 9.75 -4.85
CA ASP A 164 10.80 8.39 -4.34
C ASP A 164 9.48 7.76 -4.84
N LYS A 165 8.42 8.54 -5.01
CA LYS A 165 7.09 7.99 -5.39
C LYS A 165 6.98 7.61 -6.87
N GLN A 166 7.83 8.18 -7.73
CA GLN A 166 7.83 7.93 -9.18
C GLN A 166 8.97 7.01 -9.62
N ASP A 167 9.95 6.74 -8.75
CA ASP A 167 11.05 5.84 -9.05
C ASP A 167 10.60 4.38 -8.87
N GLU A 168 9.85 3.87 -9.85
CA GLU A 168 9.46 2.45 -9.93
C GLU A 168 10.69 1.55 -10.16
N LEU A 169 11.82 2.14 -10.54
CA LEU A 169 13.06 1.47 -10.91
C LEU A 169 14.07 1.37 -9.75
N THR A 170 13.79 1.93 -8.56
CA THR A 170 14.75 1.89 -7.44
C THR A 170 15.16 0.46 -7.08
N ARG A 171 14.19 -0.47 -7.07
CA ARG A 171 14.45 -1.88 -6.78
C ARG A 171 15.30 -2.56 -7.86
N GLU A 172 15.14 -2.14 -9.11
CA GLU A 172 15.89 -2.71 -10.23
C GLU A 172 17.31 -2.13 -10.30
N ARG A 173 17.48 -0.87 -9.90
CA ARG A 173 18.79 -0.21 -9.72
C ARG A 173 19.58 -0.84 -8.56
N ASP A 174 18.96 -1.08 -7.41
CA ASP A 174 19.59 -1.75 -6.25
C ASP A 174 20.08 -3.18 -6.58
N LEU A 175 19.41 -3.84 -7.52
CA LEU A 175 19.76 -5.18 -8.00
C LEU A 175 20.87 -5.18 -9.06
N GLY A 176 21.36 -4.00 -9.48
CA GLY A 176 22.40 -3.88 -10.51
C GLY A 176 21.95 -4.37 -11.89
N LEU A 177 20.64 -4.38 -12.16
CA LEU A 177 20.06 -4.84 -13.43
C LEU A 177 20.18 -3.81 -14.56
N TRP A 178 20.55 -2.56 -14.23
CA TRP A 178 20.69 -1.45 -15.15
C TRP A 178 22.12 -0.91 -15.07
N GLU A 179 22.73 -0.61 -16.22
CA GLU A 179 24.04 0.05 -16.28
C GLU A 179 23.91 1.52 -15.81
N GLU A 180 24.93 2.04 -15.11
CA GLU A 180 24.98 3.44 -14.62
C GLU A 180 25.22 4.47 -15.75
N GLU A 181 24.92 4.13 -17.00
CA GLU A 181 25.00 5.09 -18.10
C GLU A 181 23.83 6.09 -18.00
N PRO A 182 24.08 7.40 -18.18
CA PRO A 182 23.03 8.40 -18.11
C PRO A 182 22.05 8.20 -19.29
N ASP A 183 20.90 7.60 -19.00
CA ASP A 183 19.85 7.42 -19.99
C ASP A 183 19.06 8.73 -20.15
N TYR A 184 19.42 9.49 -21.19
CA TYR A 184 18.78 10.76 -21.52
C TYR A 184 17.38 10.59 -22.15
N PHE A 185 16.96 9.35 -22.45
CA PHE A 185 15.75 9.07 -23.22
C PHE A 185 14.56 8.66 -22.33
N TYR A 186 14.81 7.92 -21.26
CA TYR A 186 13.80 7.72 -20.22
C TYR A 186 13.70 8.98 -19.36
N LYS A 187 12.53 9.25 -18.78
CA LYS A 187 12.31 10.43 -17.92
C LYS A 187 13.04 10.27 -16.60
N ASP A 188 14.37 10.26 -16.62
CA ASP A 188 15.20 10.34 -15.43
C ASP A 188 15.15 11.79 -14.93
N LYS A 189 14.06 12.12 -14.23
CA LYS A 189 13.86 13.42 -13.56
C LYS A 189 14.80 13.57 -12.35
N SER A 190 15.64 12.58 -12.07
CA SER A 190 16.71 12.62 -11.07
C SER A 190 17.65 13.81 -11.28
N ARG A 191 17.80 14.33 -12.52
CA ARG A 191 18.75 15.41 -12.87
C ARG A 191 18.12 16.71 -13.38
N ARG A 192 16.80 16.90 -13.22
CA ARG A 192 16.20 18.24 -13.23
C ARG A 192 15.71 18.54 -11.83
N SER A 193 16.66 18.63 -10.91
CA SER A 193 16.38 19.13 -9.58
C SER A 193 16.26 20.65 -9.62
N TYR A 194 15.43 21.21 -8.74
CA TYR A 194 15.49 22.65 -8.44
C TYR A 194 16.86 23.08 -7.88
N GLN A 195 17.74 22.11 -7.55
CA GLN A 195 19.11 22.35 -7.11
C GLN A 195 20.09 22.50 -8.28
N ASP A 196 19.73 22.13 -9.51
CA ASP A 196 20.59 22.23 -10.71
C ASP A 196 20.54 23.62 -11.37
N LEU A 197 19.83 24.59 -10.77
CA LEU A 197 19.75 25.98 -11.24
C LEU A 197 20.64 26.94 -10.43
N VAL A 198 21.72 26.43 -9.84
CA VAL A 198 22.80 27.23 -9.22
C VAL A 198 24.08 27.03 -10.02
#